data_AF-A0A0N9IJ71-F1
#
_entry.id   AF-A0A0N9IJ71-F1
#
_cell.length_a   1.000
_cell.length_b   1.000
_cell.length_c   1.000
_cell.angle_alpha   90.00
_cell.angle_beta   90.00
_cell.angle_gamma   90.00
#
_symmetry.space_group_name_H-M   'P 1'
#
loop_
_entity.id
_entity.type
_entity.pdbx_description
1 polymer ?
#
loop_
_entity_poly.entity_id
_entity_poly.type
_entity_poly.pdbx_seq_one_letter_code
_entity_poly.pdbx_strand_id
1 'polypeptide(L)'
;MRNGGIATLVRVPSEGAARGAILYVHGFADYFFQRHVAEHFTAQGYDFYAVDLRNCGRSLRDGDLPHFILDLTTYYEELDAAADELREDGHLRFTVMAHSTGGLITPLWLDARPALPVDGLVLNSPWFELAEPWLARTAGTSLIKSFGSFYPKLALRGGLGGVYGQSIHKAHHGEWDFDLRLKPLNAFPVLAGWLRAIRIGHAKLQGGLDVEVPILVMHSSRSLLRTKQWTPAAMTADTVLDVADMVRFAPKLGHDVTVVEIADGMHDLFLSAEAVREKALTEVDSWLAR
;
A
#
# COMPACT_ATOMS: atom_id res chain seq x y z
N MET A 1 -16.76 -6.26 -11.23
CA MET A 1 -16.08 -5.03 -11.72
C MET A 1 -16.10 -5.00 -13.24
N ARG A 2 -15.75 -3.87 -13.89
CA ARG A 2 -15.65 -3.83 -15.35
C ARG A 2 -14.60 -4.83 -15.86
N ASN A 3 -14.78 -5.32 -17.09
CA ASN A 3 -13.90 -6.29 -17.76
C ASN A 3 -13.70 -7.61 -16.98
N GLY A 4 -14.69 -8.04 -16.19
CA GLY A 4 -14.60 -9.29 -15.43
C GLY A 4 -13.69 -9.23 -14.20
N GLY A 5 -13.27 -8.03 -13.77
CA GLY A 5 -12.47 -7.87 -12.56
C GLY A 5 -13.22 -8.33 -11.30
N ILE A 6 -12.46 -8.94 -10.39
CA ILE A 6 -12.92 -9.44 -9.09
C ILE A 6 -12.06 -8.78 -8.02
N ALA A 7 -12.67 -8.44 -6.89
CA ALA A 7 -11.98 -8.08 -5.68
C ALA A 7 -12.57 -8.85 -4.50
N THR A 8 -11.78 -8.98 -3.44
CA THR A 8 -12.16 -9.69 -2.22
C THR A 8 -12.13 -8.68 -1.08
N LEU A 9 -13.24 -8.54 -0.37
CA LEU A 9 -13.31 -7.75 0.85
C LEU A 9 -13.29 -8.69 2.06
N VAL A 10 -12.23 -8.60 2.86
CA VAL A 10 -12.11 -9.27 4.15
C VAL A 10 -12.75 -8.38 5.21
N ARG A 11 -13.53 -8.96 6.12
CA ARG A 11 -14.22 -8.25 7.20
C ARG A 11 -13.87 -8.89 8.54
N VAL A 12 -13.59 -8.07 9.54
CA VAL A 12 -13.40 -8.48 10.94
C VAL A 12 -14.19 -7.50 11.81
N PRO A 13 -15.38 -7.88 12.30
CA PRO A 13 -16.19 -6.99 13.14
C PRO A 13 -15.57 -6.86 14.53
N SER A 14 -15.79 -5.70 15.14
CA SER A 14 -15.53 -5.46 16.56
C SER A 14 -16.61 -6.09 17.44
N GLU A 15 -16.32 -6.22 18.74
CA GLU A 15 -17.33 -6.65 19.70
C GLU A 15 -18.26 -5.49 20.08
N GLY A 16 -19.57 -5.66 19.89
CA GLY A 16 -20.57 -4.66 20.28
C GLY A 16 -20.88 -3.64 19.19
N ALA A 17 -21.28 -2.43 19.59
CA ALA A 17 -21.58 -1.36 18.64
C ALA A 17 -20.29 -0.67 18.18
N ALA A 18 -20.03 -0.70 16.87
CA ALA A 18 -18.81 -0.15 16.29
C ALA A 18 -18.73 1.37 16.46
N ARG A 19 -17.54 1.85 16.88
CA ARG A 19 -17.14 3.26 16.94
C ARG A 19 -16.93 3.85 15.55
N GLY A 20 -16.53 3.03 14.58
CA GLY A 20 -16.25 3.41 13.21
C GLY A 20 -15.70 2.22 12.41
N ALA A 21 -15.24 2.47 11.19
CA ALA A 21 -14.65 1.45 10.34
C ALA A 21 -13.27 1.85 9.79
N ILE A 22 -12.40 0.86 9.60
CA ILE A 22 -11.12 1.01 8.91
C ILE A 22 -11.17 0.23 7.59
N LEU A 23 -10.84 0.87 6.47
CA LEU A 23 -10.62 0.21 5.18
C LEU A 23 -9.12 0.15 4.87
N TYR A 24 -8.53 -1.05 4.91
CA TYR A 24 -7.13 -1.31 4.60
C TYR A 24 -6.90 -1.63 3.12
N VAL A 25 -5.90 -1.00 2.51
CA VAL A 25 -5.48 -1.20 1.11
C VAL A 25 -4.01 -1.60 1.03
N HIS A 26 -3.73 -2.78 0.48
CA HIS A 26 -2.40 -3.39 0.45
C HIS A 26 -1.43 -2.78 -0.60
N GLY A 27 -0.15 -3.17 -0.52
CA GLY A 27 0.89 -2.77 -1.47
C GLY A 27 1.04 -3.68 -2.70
N PHE A 28 2.08 -3.46 -3.52
CA PHE A 28 2.43 -4.38 -4.61
C PHE A 28 3.01 -5.69 -4.07
N ALA A 29 2.70 -6.81 -4.74
CA ALA A 29 3.01 -8.16 -4.28
C ALA A 29 2.60 -8.39 -2.83
N ASP A 30 1.34 -8.06 -2.53
CA ASP A 30 0.79 -8.07 -1.19
C ASP A 30 -0.70 -8.40 -1.19
N TYR A 31 -1.19 -8.74 0.00
CA TYR A 31 -2.60 -8.93 0.34
C TYR A 31 -2.76 -8.78 1.86
N PHE A 32 -3.97 -8.60 2.38
CA PHE A 32 -4.12 -8.48 3.83
C PHE A 32 -4.02 -9.84 4.53
N PHE A 33 -2.95 -10.04 5.30
CA PHE A 33 -2.71 -11.18 6.20
C PHE A 33 -2.37 -10.75 7.63
N GLN A 34 -2.33 -9.44 7.91
CA GLN A 34 -1.84 -8.88 9.16
C GLN A 34 -2.91 -8.93 10.26
N ARG A 35 -3.24 -10.15 10.70
CA ARG A 35 -4.32 -10.41 11.66
C ARG A 35 -4.21 -9.53 12.91
N HIS A 36 -3.00 -9.35 13.45
CA HIS A 36 -2.76 -8.53 14.64
C HIS A 36 -3.19 -7.07 14.46
N VAL A 37 -3.11 -6.51 13.25
CA VAL A 37 -3.56 -5.13 12.96
C VAL A 37 -5.08 -5.06 13.03
N ALA A 38 -5.79 -6.02 12.44
CA ALA A 38 -7.25 -6.09 12.56
C ALA A 38 -7.68 -6.28 14.02
N GLU A 39 -7.02 -7.19 14.75
CA GLU A 39 -7.27 -7.42 16.18
C GLU A 39 -7.04 -6.16 17.02
N HIS A 40 -5.97 -5.40 16.75
CA HIS A 40 -5.68 -4.12 17.42
C HIS A 40 -6.81 -3.10 17.26
N PHE A 41 -7.35 -2.93 16.06
CA PHE A 41 -8.43 -1.96 15.82
C PHE A 41 -9.79 -2.46 16.30
N THR A 42 -10.09 -3.75 16.13
CA THR A 42 -11.35 -4.34 16.63
C THR A 42 -11.45 -4.32 18.15
N ALA A 43 -10.32 -4.50 18.86
CA ALA A 43 -10.26 -4.35 20.32
C ALA A 43 -10.55 -2.91 20.78
N GLN A 44 -10.39 -1.93 19.90
CA GLN A 44 -10.73 -0.52 20.13
C GLN A 44 -12.13 -0.13 19.63
N GLY A 45 -12.91 -1.10 19.16
CA GLY A 45 -14.28 -0.90 18.68
C GLY A 45 -14.39 -0.46 17.22
N TYR A 46 -13.35 -0.60 16.40
CA TYR A 46 -13.46 -0.36 14.95
C TYR A 46 -13.76 -1.66 14.21
N ASP A 47 -14.73 -1.64 13.31
CA ASP A 47 -14.90 -2.73 12.35
C ASP A 47 -13.81 -2.62 11.28
N PHE A 48 -13.09 -3.71 11.03
CA PHE A 48 -11.92 -3.71 10.16
C PHE A 48 -12.22 -4.40 8.85
N TYR A 49 -11.93 -3.70 7.76
CA TYR A 49 -12.11 -4.16 6.40
C TYR A 49 -10.76 -4.13 5.69
N ALA A 50 -10.50 -5.09 4.82
CA ALA A 50 -9.34 -5.06 3.94
C ALA A 50 -9.70 -5.54 2.55
N VAL A 51 -9.28 -4.80 1.53
CA VAL A 51 -9.57 -5.14 0.13
C VAL A 51 -8.34 -5.71 -0.55
N ASP A 52 -8.47 -6.93 -1.06
CA ASP A 52 -7.53 -7.50 -2.04
C ASP A 52 -7.99 -7.02 -3.43
N LEU A 53 -7.24 -6.06 -3.99
CA LEU A 53 -7.54 -5.45 -5.29
C LEU A 53 -7.50 -6.49 -6.43
N ARG A 54 -8.08 -6.17 -7.59
CA ARG A 54 -8.05 -7.08 -8.75
C ARG A 54 -6.63 -7.55 -9.08
N ASN A 55 -6.51 -8.82 -9.46
CA ASN A 55 -5.23 -9.48 -9.76
C ASN A 55 -4.25 -9.51 -8.57
N CYS A 56 -4.73 -9.34 -7.34
CA CYS A 56 -3.92 -9.36 -6.12
C CYS A 56 -4.51 -10.31 -5.09
N GLY A 57 -3.67 -10.90 -4.23
CA GLY A 57 -4.14 -11.71 -3.11
C GLY A 57 -5.19 -12.75 -3.49
N ARG A 58 -6.26 -12.82 -2.70
CA ARG A 58 -7.39 -13.75 -2.90
C ARG A 58 -8.20 -13.46 -4.17
N SER A 59 -7.99 -12.32 -4.79
CA SER A 59 -8.64 -11.90 -6.03
C SER A 59 -7.88 -12.33 -7.29
N LEU A 60 -6.76 -13.04 -7.15
CA LEU A 60 -6.02 -13.64 -8.26
C LEU A 60 -6.68 -14.94 -8.73
N ARG A 61 -6.97 -15.05 -10.03
CA ARG A 61 -7.52 -16.26 -10.67
C ARG A 61 -6.50 -16.94 -11.57
N ASP A 62 -6.77 -18.20 -11.92
CA ASP A 62 -5.98 -18.94 -12.89
C ASP A 62 -5.98 -18.22 -14.24
N GLY A 63 -4.78 -17.93 -14.75
CA GLY A 63 -4.58 -17.20 -16.00
C GLY A 63 -4.49 -15.68 -15.86
N ASP A 64 -4.76 -15.13 -14.67
CA ASP A 64 -4.52 -13.70 -14.40
C ASP A 64 -3.03 -13.38 -14.46
N LEU A 65 -2.74 -12.13 -14.82
CA LEU A 65 -1.41 -11.55 -14.66
C LEU A 65 -1.39 -10.78 -13.33
N PRO A 66 -0.61 -11.22 -12.32
CA PRO A 66 -0.59 -10.58 -11.01
C PRO A 66 -0.32 -9.07 -11.10
N HIS A 67 -1.10 -8.29 -10.36
CA HIS A 67 -1.07 -6.82 -10.33
C HIS A 67 -1.22 -6.12 -11.69
N PHE A 68 -1.60 -6.82 -12.77
CA PHE A 68 -1.67 -6.20 -14.07
C PHE A 68 -2.79 -5.16 -14.13
N ILE A 69 -2.41 -3.91 -14.40
CA ILE A 69 -3.31 -2.78 -14.61
C ILE A 69 -2.65 -1.83 -15.62
N LEU A 70 -3.47 -1.08 -16.37
CA LEU A 70 -2.98 -0.06 -17.32
C LEU A 70 -3.25 1.37 -16.86
N ASP A 71 -4.16 1.52 -15.90
CA ASP A 71 -4.59 2.78 -15.33
C ASP A 71 -5.01 2.57 -13.87
N LEU A 72 -4.38 3.31 -12.94
CA LEU A 72 -4.66 3.18 -11.52
C LEU A 72 -6.10 3.60 -11.17
N THR A 73 -6.75 4.46 -11.96
CA THR A 73 -8.16 4.83 -11.72
C THR A 73 -9.10 3.64 -11.87
N THR A 74 -8.64 2.55 -12.50
CA THR A 74 -9.39 1.30 -12.58
C THR A 74 -9.62 0.71 -11.19
N TYR A 75 -8.67 0.85 -10.26
CA TYR A 75 -8.82 0.39 -8.88
C TYR A 75 -9.88 1.15 -8.09
N TYR A 76 -10.35 2.31 -8.59
CA TYR A 76 -11.40 3.06 -7.90
C TYR A 76 -12.71 2.29 -7.92
N GLU A 77 -12.93 1.38 -8.87
CA GLU A 77 -14.11 0.51 -8.86
C GLU A 77 -14.16 -0.37 -7.61
N GLU A 78 -13.02 -0.96 -7.25
CA GLU A 78 -12.87 -1.77 -6.04
C GLU A 78 -13.01 -0.95 -4.76
N LEU A 79 -12.44 0.25 -4.74
CA LEU A 79 -12.45 1.12 -3.57
C LEU A 79 -13.83 1.76 -3.36
N ASP A 80 -14.48 2.22 -4.44
CA ASP A 80 -15.86 2.73 -4.42
C ASP A 80 -16.81 1.61 -3.95
N ALA A 81 -16.68 0.39 -4.47
CA ALA A 81 -17.48 -0.76 -4.04
C ALA A 81 -17.22 -1.15 -2.58
N ALA A 82 -15.97 -1.15 -2.12
CA ALA A 82 -15.68 -1.40 -0.71
C ALA A 82 -16.32 -0.33 0.19
N ALA A 83 -16.24 0.95 -0.18
CA ALA A 83 -16.89 2.03 0.56
C ALA A 83 -18.42 1.88 0.60
N ASP A 84 -19.05 1.42 -0.49
CA ASP A 84 -20.47 1.10 -0.52
C ASP A 84 -20.83 -0.05 0.43
N GLU A 85 -20.01 -1.10 0.49
CA GLU A 85 -20.20 -2.22 1.42
C GLU A 85 -20.07 -1.77 2.89
N LEU A 86 -19.12 -0.89 3.21
CA LEU A 86 -19.00 -0.30 4.55
C LEU A 86 -20.26 0.51 4.91
N ARG A 87 -20.82 1.24 3.94
CA ARG A 87 -22.05 2.02 4.12
C ARG A 87 -23.27 1.12 4.29
N GLU A 88 -23.36 0.01 3.57
CA GLU A 88 -24.42 -0.99 3.72
C GLU A 88 -24.38 -1.66 5.10
N ASP A 89 -23.18 -1.85 5.66
CA ASP A 89 -22.98 -2.32 7.05
C ASP A 89 -23.27 -1.23 8.10
N GLY A 90 -23.67 -0.02 7.67
CA GLY A 90 -24.13 1.06 8.54
C GLY A 90 -23.07 2.09 8.92
N HIS A 91 -21.86 2.01 8.36
CA HIS A 91 -20.81 3.00 8.62
C HIS A 91 -21.03 4.26 7.77
N LEU A 92 -21.43 5.35 8.42
CA LEU A 92 -21.63 6.64 7.76
C LEU A 92 -20.32 7.40 7.50
N ARG A 93 -19.24 7.02 8.19
CA ARG A 93 -17.89 7.56 8.05
C ARG A 93 -16.86 6.46 8.32
N PHE A 94 -15.70 6.51 7.66
CA PHE A 94 -14.65 5.50 7.83
C PHE A 94 -13.25 6.09 7.61
N THR A 95 -12.22 5.44 8.16
CA THR A 95 -10.82 5.80 7.91
C THR A 95 -10.22 4.86 6.87
N VAL A 96 -9.39 5.41 5.98
CA VAL A 96 -8.62 4.61 5.02
C VAL A 96 -7.22 4.40 5.57
N MET A 97 -6.73 3.16 5.54
CA MET A 97 -5.36 2.81 5.86
C MET A 97 -4.72 2.16 4.65
N ALA A 98 -3.51 2.55 4.27
CA ALA A 98 -2.88 2.01 3.07
C ALA A 98 -1.37 1.81 3.22
N HIS A 99 -0.87 0.72 2.64
CA HIS A 99 0.54 0.37 2.64
C HIS A 99 1.17 0.51 1.25
N SER A 100 2.36 1.09 1.17
CA SER A 100 3.22 1.06 -0.03
C SER A 100 2.47 1.53 -1.29
N THR A 101 2.25 0.67 -2.28
CA THR A 101 1.48 1.00 -3.50
C THR A 101 0.03 1.40 -3.20
N GLY A 102 -0.59 0.83 -2.18
CA GLY A 102 -1.89 1.29 -1.68
C GLY A 102 -1.82 2.77 -1.30
N GLY A 103 -0.72 3.21 -0.68
CA GLY A 103 -0.48 4.60 -0.33
C GLY A 103 -0.18 5.54 -1.51
N LEU A 104 0.01 5.01 -2.72
CA LEU A 104 -0.08 5.80 -3.95
C LEU A 104 -1.53 5.85 -4.47
N ILE A 105 -2.23 4.72 -4.43
CA ILE A 105 -3.57 4.57 -5.02
C ILE A 105 -4.61 5.35 -4.22
N THR A 106 -4.60 5.27 -2.89
CA THR A 106 -5.65 5.85 -2.05
C THR A 106 -5.65 7.38 -2.04
N PRO A 107 -4.52 8.12 -2.01
CA PRO A 107 -4.57 9.57 -2.20
C PRO A 107 -5.13 9.97 -3.56
N LEU A 108 -4.75 9.27 -4.64
CA LEU A 108 -5.26 9.54 -5.99
C LEU A 108 -6.77 9.30 -6.09
N TRP A 109 -7.28 8.29 -5.37
CA TRP A 109 -8.69 7.96 -5.28
C TRP A 109 -9.46 9.05 -4.52
N LEU A 110 -8.99 9.46 -3.34
CA LEU A 110 -9.64 10.48 -2.53
C LEU A 110 -9.63 11.87 -3.21
N ASP A 111 -8.55 12.23 -3.88
CA ASP A 111 -8.48 13.43 -4.74
C ASP A 111 -9.54 13.39 -5.87
N ALA A 112 -9.85 12.22 -6.39
CA ALA A 112 -10.88 12.04 -7.43
C ALA A 112 -12.31 11.84 -6.85
N ARG A 113 -12.46 11.82 -5.53
CA ARG A 113 -13.69 11.48 -4.81
C ARG A 113 -13.84 12.31 -3.51
N PRO A 114 -13.80 13.66 -3.58
CA PRO A 114 -13.85 14.51 -2.38
C PRO A 114 -15.15 14.34 -1.56
N ALA A 115 -16.23 13.86 -2.19
CA ALA A 115 -17.52 13.63 -1.52
C ALA A 115 -17.62 12.31 -0.74
N LEU A 116 -16.58 11.46 -0.73
CA LEU A 116 -16.61 10.23 0.07
C LEU A 116 -16.54 10.56 1.56
N PRO A 117 -17.28 9.85 2.42
CA PRO A 117 -17.32 10.12 3.84
C PRO A 117 -16.11 9.51 4.57
N VAL A 118 -14.90 9.94 4.18
CA VAL A 118 -13.65 9.49 4.78
C VAL A 118 -13.24 10.45 5.89
N ASP A 119 -12.84 9.92 7.04
CA ASP A 119 -12.42 10.69 8.22
C ASP A 119 -10.96 11.06 8.22
N GLY A 120 -10.17 10.25 7.52
CA GLY A 120 -8.73 10.36 7.54
C GLY A 120 -8.08 9.30 6.67
N LEU A 121 -6.82 9.57 6.34
CA LEU A 121 -5.97 8.70 5.55
C LEU A 121 -4.67 8.38 6.28
N VAL A 122 -4.48 7.12 6.65
CA VAL A 122 -3.24 6.61 7.25
C VAL A 122 -2.40 5.92 6.19
N LEU A 123 -1.19 6.40 5.97
CA LEU A 123 -0.23 5.90 4.99
C LEU A 123 0.98 5.27 5.69
N ASN A 124 1.10 3.95 5.60
CA ASN A 124 2.23 3.17 6.09
C ASN A 124 3.25 2.97 4.95
N SER A 125 4.39 3.65 5.04
CA SER A 125 5.49 3.62 4.06
C SER A 125 5.03 3.77 2.60
N PRO A 126 4.34 4.87 2.26
CA PRO A 126 3.69 5.02 0.97
C PRO A 126 4.67 5.19 -0.20
N TRP A 127 4.30 4.66 -1.38
CA TRP A 127 5.18 4.64 -2.53
C TRP A 127 5.07 5.89 -3.42
N PHE A 128 5.83 6.95 -3.09
CA PHE A 128 5.75 8.24 -3.81
C PHE A 128 6.74 8.41 -4.97
N GLU A 129 7.80 7.60 -5.04
CA GLU A 129 8.81 7.66 -6.12
C GLU A 129 9.51 6.30 -6.30
N LEU A 130 10.07 6.09 -7.48
CA LEU A 130 10.89 4.93 -7.82
C LEU A 130 12.31 5.07 -7.23
N ALA A 131 12.68 4.17 -6.33
CA ALA A 131 13.99 4.11 -5.70
C ALA A 131 15.18 3.77 -6.65
N GLU A 132 14.93 3.49 -7.93
CA GLU A 132 15.85 2.81 -8.85
C GLU A 132 16.39 3.72 -9.99
N PRO A 133 17.72 4.01 -10.04
CA PRO A 133 18.34 4.83 -11.10
C PRO A 133 18.41 4.20 -12.50
N TRP A 134 18.16 2.90 -12.68
CA TRP A 134 18.31 2.25 -13.99
C TRP A 134 17.27 2.71 -15.03
N LEU A 135 16.23 3.42 -14.60
CA LEU A 135 15.27 4.08 -15.46
C LEU A 135 15.81 5.37 -16.09
N ALA A 136 16.93 5.91 -15.59
CA ALA A 136 17.70 6.90 -16.36
C ALA A 136 18.46 6.27 -17.54
N ARG A 137 18.67 4.94 -17.52
CA ARG A 137 19.33 4.18 -18.59
C ARG A 137 18.36 3.59 -19.62
N THR A 138 17.10 3.39 -19.25
CA THR A 138 16.01 3.09 -20.20
C THR A 138 15.32 4.39 -20.55
N ALA A 139 15.70 4.92 -21.70
CA ALA A 139 15.20 6.11 -22.38
C ALA A 139 13.94 6.78 -21.76
N GLY A 140 14.03 8.10 -21.51
CA GLY A 140 13.16 8.89 -20.64
C GLY A 140 11.64 8.67 -20.77
N THR A 141 10.90 9.13 -19.77
CA THR A 141 9.46 8.94 -19.52
C THR A 141 8.55 8.88 -20.77
N SER A 142 8.87 9.62 -21.84
CA SER A 142 8.16 9.61 -23.13
C SER A 142 8.25 8.30 -23.92
N LEU A 143 9.37 7.57 -23.86
CA LEU A 143 9.55 6.28 -24.56
C LEU A 143 8.82 5.15 -23.83
N ILE A 144 8.90 5.11 -22.50
CA ILE A 144 8.11 4.16 -21.68
C ILE A 144 6.59 4.40 -21.86
N LYS A 145 6.15 5.66 -21.97
CA LYS A 145 4.74 6.01 -22.23
C LYS A 145 4.21 5.43 -23.54
N SER A 146 5.05 5.36 -24.58
CA SER A 146 4.70 4.82 -25.90
C SER A 146 4.84 3.29 -25.93
N PHE A 147 5.98 2.74 -25.51
CA PHE A 147 6.24 1.29 -25.54
C PHE A 147 5.37 0.47 -24.59
N GLY A 148 5.08 0.99 -23.39
CA GLY A 148 4.18 0.33 -22.43
C GLY A 148 2.73 0.23 -22.92
N SER A 149 2.34 1.05 -23.91
CA SER A 149 1.02 0.94 -24.55
C SER A 149 0.97 -0.15 -25.61
N PHE A 150 2.08 -0.45 -26.30
CA PHE A 150 2.12 -1.45 -27.37
C PHE A 150 2.43 -2.86 -26.86
N TYR A 151 3.24 -2.98 -25.80
CA TYR A 151 3.60 -4.27 -25.19
C TYR A 151 3.38 -4.26 -23.67
N PRO A 152 2.16 -4.01 -23.19
CA PRO A 152 1.90 -3.83 -21.76
C PRO A 152 2.23 -5.05 -20.89
N LYS A 153 2.19 -6.25 -21.46
CA LYS A 153 2.44 -7.53 -20.78
C LYS A 153 3.93 -7.92 -20.77
N LEU A 154 4.83 -7.11 -21.31
CA LEU A 154 6.26 -7.37 -21.26
C LEU A 154 6.77 -7.29 -19.81
N ALA A 155 7.37 -8.37 -19.32
CA ALA A 155 8.05 -8.38 -18.03
C ALA A 155 9.39 -7.63 -18.14
N LEU A 156 9.49 -6.48 -17.46
CA LEU A 156 10.71 -5.68 -17.39
C LEU A 156 11.69 -6.20 -16.34
N ARG A 157 11.16 -6.92 -15.33
CA ARG A 157 11.94 -7.54 -14.27
C ARG A 157 11.17 -8.74 -13.70
N GLY A 158 11.89 -9.80 -13.32
CA GLY A 158 11.30 -11.01 -12.76
C GLY A 158 10.79 -10.89 -11.31
N GLY A 159 11.08 -9.79 -10.61
CA GLY A 159 10.69 -9.53 -9.21
C GLY A 159 11.51 -8.39 -8.59
N LEU A 160 11.20 -8.00 -7.35
CA LEU A 160 11.87 -6.92 -6.61
C LEU A 160 13.06 -7.41 -5.75
N GLY A 161 13.34 -8.72 -5.77
CA GLY A 161 14.39 -9.35 -4.98
C GLY A 161 13.89 -9.85 -3.63
N GLY A 162 14.65 -10.75 -3.00
CA GLY A 162 14.16 -11.54 -1.87
C GLY A 162 14.37 -10.92 -0.50
N VAL A 163 15.13 -9.83 -0.36
CA VAL A 163 15.57 -9.30 0.95
C VAL A 163 14.37 -8.96 1.83
N TYR A 164 13.44 -8.15 1.33
CA TYR A 164 12.25 -7.77 2.08
C TYR A 164 11.38 -8.99 2.42
N GLY A 165 11.09 -9.85 1.45
CA GLY A 165 10.33 -11.09 1.66
C GLY A 165 10.96 -12.02 2.72
N GLN A 166 12.29 -12.14 2.72
CA GLN A 166 13.04 -12.93 3.70
C GLN A 166 13.03 -12.30 5.10
N SER A 167 13.00 -10.97 5.20
CA SER A 167 12.88 -10.26 6.48
C SER A 167 11.50 -10.44 7.15
N ILE A 168 10.44 -10.72 6.38
CA ILE A 168 9.08 -10.84 6.92
C ILE A 168 8.65 -12.29 7.16
N HIS A 169 9.03 -13.23 6.30
CA HIS A 169 8.48 -14.58 6.33
C HIS A 169 9.14 -15.48 7.38
N LYS A 170 8.33 -16.22 8.15
CA LYS A 170 8.79 -17.08 9.27
C LYS A 170 9.75 -18.22 8.87
N ALA A 171 9.69 -18.67 7.62
CA ALA A 171 10.61 -19.69 7.11
C ALA A 171 12.01 -19.13 6.80
N HIS A 172 12.22 -17.83 7.01
CA HIS A 172 13.48 -17.12 6.79
C HIS A 172 13.90 -16.38 8.06
N HIS A 173 13.88 -15.04 8.04
CA HIS A 173 14.39 -14.21 9.13
C HIS A 173 13.28 -13.42 9.84
N GLY A 174 12.05 -13.48 9.34
CA GLY A 174 10.90 -12.84 9.96
C GLY A 174 10.10 -13.78 10.85
N GLU A 175 8.91 -13.33 11.24
CA GLU A 175 8.02 -14.06 12.15
C GLU A 175 6.63 -14.31 11.54
N TRP A 176 6.33 -13.74 10.37
CA TRP A 176 5.01 -13.78 9.78
C TRP A 176 4.81 -14.97 8.86
N ASP A 177 3.65 -15.61 8.96
CA ASP A 177 3.23 -16.69 8.07
C ASP A 177 2.22 -16.17 7.05
N PHE A 178 2.53 -16.32 5.76
CA PHE A 178 1.62 -15.91 4.69
C PHE A 178 1.77 -16.83 3.48
N ASP A 179 0.73 -16.87 2.64
CA ASP A 179 0.70 -17.74 1.48
C ASP A 179 1.63 -17.22 0.38
N LEU A 180 2.73 -17.93 0.15
CA LEU A 180 3.74 -17.57 -0.86
C LEU A 180 3.21 -17.60 -2.31
N ARG A 181 2.06 -18.22 -2.56
CA ARG A 181 1.39 -18.18 -3.88
C ARG A 181 0.73 -16.82 -4.12
N LEU A 182 0.24 -16.19 -3.04
CA LEU A 182 -0.42 -14.88 -3.07
C LEU A 182 0.58 -13.73 -2.87
N LYS A 183 1.65 -13.99 -2.10
CA LYS A 183 2.75 -13.06 -1.81
C LYS A 183 4.11 -13.77 -1.95
N PRO A 184 4.68 -13.85 -3.16
CA PRO A 184 6.00 -14.46 -3.35
C PRO A 184 7.10 -13.63 -2.68
N LEU A 185 8.13 -14.30 -2.14
CA LEU A 185 9.25 -13.62 -1.46
C LEU A 185 10.00 -12.62 -2.36
N ASN A 186 10.11 -12.93 -3.65
CA ASN A 186 10.78 -12.08 -4.63
C ASN A 186 9.86 -11.04 -5.29
N ALA A 187 8.60 -10.93 -4.83
CA ALA A 187 7.51 -10.26 -5.50
C ALA A 187 7.16 -10.86 -6.89
N PHE A 188 6.06 -10.37 -7.48
CA PHE A 188 5.68 -10.72 -8.85
C PHE A 188 6.52 -9.95 -9.89
N PRO A 189 6.58 -10.44 -11.15
CA PRO A 189 7.22 -9.70 -12.23
C PRO A 189 6.64 -8.29 -12.43
N VAL A 190 7.51 -7.33 -12.71
CA VAL A 190 7.11 -5.96 -13.02
C VAL A 190 6.80 -5.85 -14.51
N LEU A 191 5.52 -5.62 -14.83
CA LEU A 191 5.04 -5.50 -16.21
C LEU A 191 5.13 -4.05 -16.72
N ALA A 192 5.41 -3.87 -18.01
CA ALA A 192 5.59 -2.55 -18.61
C ALA A 192 4.35 -1.65 -18.51
N GLY A 193 3.15 -2.23 -18.71
CA GLY A 193 1.88 -1.51 -18.59
C GLY A 193 1.62 -1.04 -17.15
N TRP A 194 1.88 -1.90 -16.18
CA TRP A 194 1.75 -1.58 -14.76
C TRP A 194 2.74 -0.47 -14.35
N LEU A 195 4.02 -0.59 -14.72
CA LEU A 195 5.02 0.43 -14.42
C LEU A 195 4.64 1.79 -15.04
N ARG A 196 4.10 1.79 -16.26
CA ARG A 196 3.58 3.02 -16.88
C ARG A 196 2.44 3.64 -16.06
N ALA A 197 1.49 2.83 -15.59
CA ALA A 197 0.39 3.29 -14.73
C ALA A 197 0.91 3.91 -13.42
N ILE A 198 1.87 3.24 -12.76
CA ILE A 198 2.54 3.75 -11.55
C ILE A 198 3.19 5.11 -11.81
N ARG A 199 3.96 5.26 -12.90
CA ARG A 199 4.62 6.54 -13.21
C ARG A 199 3.64 7.68 -13.50
N ILE A 200 2.47 7.38 -14.06
CA ILE A 200 1.40 8.37 -14.25
C ILE A 200 0.84 8.78 -12.88
N GLY A 201 0.61 7.82 -11.99
CA GLY A 201 0.20 8.08 -10.61
C GLY A 201 1.20 8.94 -9.84
N HIS A 202 2.50 8.57 -9.87
CA HIS A 202 3.57 9.37 -9.27
C HIS A 202 3.59 10.79 -9.83
N ALA A 203 3.52 10.96 -11.16
CA ALA A 203 3.51 12.30 -11.75
C ALA A 203 2.32 13.15 -11.28
N LYS A 204 1.13 12.56 -11.10
CA LYS A 204 -0.04 13.27 -10.55
C LYS A 204 0.19 13.65 -9.09
N LEU A 205 0.60 12.69 -8.25
CA LEU A 205 0.87 12.92 -6.83
C LEU A 205 1.95 13.98 -6.60
N GLN A 206 3.07 13.88 -7.29
CA GLN A 206 4.19 14.82 -7.17
C GLN A 206 3.84 16.22 -7.70
N GLY A 207 2.88 16.30 -8.64
CA GLY A 207 2.29 17.55 -9.12
C GLY A 207 1.44 18.26 -8.08
N GLY A 208 0.99 17.55 -7.04
CA GLY A 208 0.05 18.03 -6.03
C GLY A 208 -1.32 17.38 -6.21
N LEU A 209 -1.87 16.91 -5.10
CA LEU A 209 -3.25 16.46 -4.93
C LEU A 209 -3.96 17.41 -3.95
N ASP A 210 -5.28 17.35 -3.95
CA ASP A 210 -6.13 18.07 -3.00
C ASP A 210 -6.97 17.08 -2.20
N VAL A 211 -6.30 16.20 -1.45
CA VAL A 211 -6.99 15.30 -0.52
C VAL A 211 -7.48 16.14 0.66
N GLU A 212 -8.80 16.24 0.80
CA GLU A 212 -9.48 17.14 1.74
C GLU A 212 -9.50 16.64 3.19
N VAL A 213 -9.12 15.38 3.43
CA VAL A 213 -9.12 14.75 4.77
C VAL A 213 -7.75 14.85 5.43
N PRO A 214 -7.66 14.83 6.77
CA PRO A 214 -6.39 14.71 7.47
C PRO A 214 -5.60 13.47 7.03
N ILE A 215 -4.29 13.61 6.86
CA ILE A 215 -3.40 12.52 6.44
C ILE A 215 -2.30 12.29 7.47
N LEU A 216 -2.10 11.04 7.86
CA LEU A 216 -0.93 10.57 8.59
C LEU A 216 0.00 9.80 7.65
N VAL A 217 1.22 10.28 7.45
CA VAL A 217 2.28 9.57 6.73
C VAL A 217 3.28 9.03 7.73
N MET A 218 3.44 7.71 7.77
CA MET A 218 4.44 7.04 8.58
C MET A 218 5.52 6.42 7.70
N HIS A 219 6.77 6.50 8.13
CA HIS A 219 7.89 5.88 7.43
C HIS A 219 8.98 5.39 8.40
N SER A 220 9.84 4.48 7.94
CA SER A 220 11.05 4.09 8.67
C SER A 220 12.02 5.27 8.83
N SER A 221 12.87 5.26 9.86
CA SER A 221 13.92 6.27 10.05
C SER A 221 15.02 6.26 9.00
N ARG A 222 15.19 5.18 8.24
CA ARG A 222 16.21 5.09 7.20
C ARG A 222 15.89 4.06 6.13
N SER A 223 16.46 4.26 4.95
CA SER A 223 16.42 3.26 3.89
C SER A 223 17.71 2.44 3.80
N LEU A 224 17.58 1.18 3.39
CA LEU A 224 18.66 0.25 3.06
C LEU A 224 18.44 -0.29 1.64
N LEU A 225 18.58 0.61 0.67
CA LEU A 225 18.31 0.30 -0.73
C LEU A 225 19.46 -0.48 -1.39
N ARG A 226 19.13 -1.20 -2.47
CA ARG A 226 20.07 -1.90 -3.36
C ARG A 226 20.82 -3.08 -2.74
N THR A 227 20.47 -3.46 -1.52
CA THR A 227 20.96 -4.68 -0.88
C THR A 227 20.42 -5.91 -1.62
N LYS A 228 21.33 -6.77 -2.09
CA LYS A 228 20.97 -7.99 -2.85
C LYS A 228 20.88 -9.25 -2.00
N GLN A 229 21.44 -9.20 -0.80
CA GLN A 229 21.51 -10.33 0.14
C GLN A 229 21.06 -9.85 1.50
N TRP A 230 20.30 -10.67 2.20
CA TRP A 230 19.81 -10.31 3.52
C TRP A 230 20.96 -10.10 4.51
N THR A 231 20.84 -9.08 5.35
CA THR A 231 21.68 -8.85 6.52
C THR A 231 20.78 -8.39 7.68
N PRO A 232 21.20 -8.48 8.95
CA PRO A 232 20.38 -8.03 10.09
C PRO A 232 19.91 -6.57 9.97
N ALA A 233 20.66 -5.72 9.26
CA ALA A 233 20.29 -4.32 9.02
C ALA A 233 18.99 -4.16 8.18
N ALA A 234 18.56 -5.22 7.47
CA ALA A 234 17.30 -5.27 6.73
C ALA A 234 16.06 -5.40 7.63
N MET A 235 16.25 -5.69 8.92
CA MET A 235 15.18 -5.74 9.93
C MET A 235 14.92 -4.38 10.58
N THR A 236 15.74 -3.36 10.30
CA THR A 236 15.67 -2.04 10.95
C THR A 236 15.79 -0.89 9.95
N ALA A 237 15.34 -1.11 8.71
CA ALA A 237 15.32 -0.12 7.66
C ALA A 237 14.31 -0.47 6.56
N ASP A 238 13.84 0.54 5.84
CA ASP A 238 13.09 0.33 4.60
C ASP A 238 14.04 -0.19 3.50
N THR A 239 13.86 -1.45 3.10
CA THR A 239 14.68 -2.09 2.06
C THR A 239 14.10 -1.96 0.66
N VAL A 240 12.93 -1.34 0.53
CA VAL A 240 12.14 -1.26 -0.70
C VAL A 240 12.13 0.17 -1.23
N LEU A 241 11.88 1.15 -0.38
CA LEU A 241 11.62 2.55 -0.76
C LEU A 241 12.56 3.55 -0.07
N ASP A 242 12.76 4.68 -0.73
CA ASP A 242 13.51 5.81 -0.18
C ASP A 242 12.62 6.65 0.75
N VAL A 243 12.93 6.67 2.04
CA VAL A 243 12.19 7.43 3.04
C VAL A 243 12.29 8.94 2.79
N ALA A 244 13.37 9.39 2.14
CA ALA A 244 13.53 10.80 1.78
C ALA A 244 12.47 11.24 0.75
N ASP A 245 12.09 10.36 -0.18
CA ASP A 245 11.03 10.65 -1.15
C ASP A 245 9.65 10.70 -0.47
N MET A 246 9.40 9.85 0.53
CA MET A 246 8.17 9.90 1.32
C MET A 246 8.01 11.26 2.01
N VAL A 247 9.05 11.71 2.71
CA VAL A 247 9.07 13.01 3.40
C VAL A 247 8.95 14.16 2.40
N ARG A 248 9.67 14.09 1.28
CA ARG A 248 9.67 15.14 0.24
C ARG A 248 8.31 15.35 -0.38
N PHE A 249 7.56 14.28 -0.64
CA PHE A 249 6.29 14.35 -1.36
C PHE A 249 5.06 14.31 -0.45
N ALA A 250 5.18 13.99 0.84
CA ALA A 250 4.05 14.04 1.77
C ALA A 250 3.29 15.38 1.76
N PRO A 251 3.93 16.57 1.75
CA PRO A 251 3.22 17.85 1.67
C PRO A 251 2.49 18.10 0.35
N LYS A 252 2.63 17.22 -0.65
CA LYS A 252 1.91 17.30 -1.94
C LYS A 252 0.55 16.59 -1.92
N LEU A 253 0.19 15.92 -0.83
CA LEU A 253 -1.03 15.12 -0.77
C LEU A 253 -2.28 15.96 -0.49
N GLY A 254 -2.14 17.02 0.32
CA GLY A 254 -3.26 17.84 0.78
C GLY A 254 -2.77 18.92 1.75
N HIS A 255 -3.70 19.58 2.42
CA HIS A 255 -3.41 20.73 3.29
C HIS A 255 -3.14 20.35 4.76
N ASP A 256 -3.62 19.18 5.21
CA ASP A 256 -3.42 18.67 6.57
C ASP A 256 -2.67 17.33 6.53
N VAL A 257 -1.34 17.40 6.65
CA VAL A 257 -0.45 16.24 6.58
C VAL A 257 0.46 16.20 7.80
N THR A 258 0.34 15.14 8.58
CA THR A 258 1.27 14.80 9.67
C THR A 258 2.24 13.73 9.19
N VAL A 259 3.55 13.97 9.34
CA VAL A 259 4.60 12.99 8.99
C VAL A 259 5.27 12.48 10.26
N VAL A 260 5.33 11.17 10.43
CA VAL A 260 5.89 10.50 11.60
C VAL A 260 6.98 9.51 11.19
N GLU A 261 8.14 9.67 11.80
CA GLU A 261 9.25 8.73 11.66
C GLU A 261 9.17 7.63 12.72
N ILE A 262 9.26 6.37 12.29
CA ILE A 262 9.36 5.20 13.15
C ILE A 262 10.79 4.68 13.13
N ALA A 263 11.50 4.88 14.24
CA ALA A 263 12.84 4.35 14.45
C ALA A 263 12.86 2.82 14.29
N ASP A 264 13.87 2.33 13.58
CA ASP A 264 14.09 0.90 13.31
C ASP A 264 12.93 0.20 12.57
N GLY A 265 12.06 0.97 11.91
CA GLY A 265 11.01 0.45 11.04
C GLY A 265 11.57 -0.34 9.85
N MET A 266 10.95 -1.46 9.52
CA MET A 266 11.09 -2.08 8.20
C MET A 266 10.25 -1.31 7.15
N HIS A 267 10.21 -1.82 5.91
CA HIS A 267 9.34 -1.24 4.89
C HIS A 267 7.87 -1.23 5.32
N ASP A 268 7.32 -2.35 5.79
CA ASP A 268 5.99 -2.33 6.42
C ASP A 268 6.19 -2.19 7.94
N LEU A 269 5.76 -1.06 8.48
CA LEU A 269 5.94 -0.71 9.88
C LEU A 269 5.18 -1.66 10.81
N PHE A 270 4.02 -2.16 10.40
CA PHE A 270 3.23 -3.09 11.20
C PHE A 270 3.79 -4.51 11.19
N LEU A 271 4.65 -4.83 10.22
CA LEU A 271 5.36 -6.12 10.17
C LEU A 271 6.75 -6.05 10.83
N SER A 272 7.13 -4.90 11.39
CA SER A 272 8.41 -4.73 12.09
C SER A 272 8.43 -5.50 13.41
N ALA A 273 9.61 -5.56 14.04
CA ALA A 273 9.78 -6.14 15.37
C ALA A 273 8.76 -5.55 16.37
N GLU A 274 8.37 -6.32 17.38
CA GLU A 274 7.24 -6.03 18.26
C GLU A 274 7.20 -4.60 18.80
N ALA A 275 8.26 -4.16 19.47
CA ALA A 275 8.35 -2.80 20.01
C ALA A 275 8.21 -1.71 18.94
N VAL A 276 8.60 -1.99 17.69
CA VAL A 276 8.54 -1.04 16.56
C VAL A 276 7.12 -0.97 16.01
N ARG A 277 6.45 -2.12 15.78
CA ARG A 277 5.06 -2.14 15.30
C ARG A 277 4.08 -1.61 16.33
N GLU A 278 4.30 -1.87 17.63
CA GLU A 278 3.49 -1.31 18.71
C GLU A 278 3.58 0.21 18.75
N LYS A 279 4.79 0.75 18.57
CA LYS A 279 4.99 2.20 18.44
C LYS A 279 4.25 2.74 17.23
N ALA A 280 4.37 2.11 16.07
CA ALA A 280 3.67 2.54 14.86
C ALA A 280 2.14 2.53 15.04
N LEU A 281 1.58 1.48 15.63
CA LEU A 281 0.14 1.41 15.95
C LEU A 281 -0.28 2.47 16.95
N THR A 282 0.53 2.74 17.98
CA THR A 282 0.28 3.80 18.97
C THR A 282 0.23 5.19 18.32
N GLU A 283 1.09 5.46 17.33
CA GLU A 283 1.05 6.73 16.58
C GLU A 283 -0.25 6.86 15.77
N VAL A 284 -0.74 5.76 15.19
CA VAL A 284 -2.05 5.74 14.52
C VAL A 284 -3.18 6.00 15.51
N ASP A 285 -3.20 5.30 16.65
CA ASP A 285 -4.24 5.48 17.68
C ASP A 285 -4.27 6.92 18.21
N SER A 286 -3.08 7.47 18.48
CA SER A 286 -2.90 8.85 18.97
C SER A 286 -3.31 9.89 17.93
N TRP A 287 -3.28 9.55 16.65
CA TRP A 287 -3.73 10.40 15.56
C TRP A 287 -5.25 10.29 15.34
N LEU A 288 -5.81 9.08 15.39
CA LEU A 288 -7.27 8.83 15.31
C LEU A 288 -8.07 9.41 16.48
N ALA A 289 -7.42 9.67 17.61
CA ALA A 289 -8.03 10.27 18.79
C ALA A 289 -8.09 11.81 18.77
N ARG A 290 -7.50 12.47 17.75
CA ARG A 290 -7.43 13.93 17.65
C ARG A 290 -8.71 14.56 17.12
#